data_AF-K2NTM7-F1
#
_entry.id   AF-K2NTM7-F1
#
_cell.length_a   1.000
_cell.length_b   1.000
_cell.length_c   1.000
_cell.angle_alpha   90.00
_cell.angle_beta   90.00
_cell.angle_gamma   90.00
#
_symmetry.space_group_name_H-M   'P 1'
#
loop_
_entity.id
_entity.type
_entity.pdbx_description
1 polymer ?
#
loop_
_entity_poly.entity_id
_entity_poly.type
_entity_poly.pdbx_seq_one_letter_code
_entity_poly.pdbx_strand_id
1 'polypeptide(L)' 'MEKVYIDNVGNVKMHSVAYYKNLFGKVWPIDELENILLPQLKEWSNMYKAAKELINEK' A
#
# COMPACT_ATOMS: atom_id res chain seq x y z
N MET A 1 13.49 36.58 3.37
CA MET A 1 12.62 35.51 2.83
C MET A 1 12.18 34.66 4.01
N GLU A 2 10.91 34.79 4.43
CA GLU A 2 10.34 33.92 5.46
C GLU A 2 10.20 32.50 4.90
N LYS A 3 10.71 31.52 5.64
CA LYS A 3 10.51 30.10 5.35
C LYS A 3 9.11 29.74 5.86
N VAL A 4 8.18 29.52 4.94
CA VAL A 4 6.87 28.96 5.27
C VAL A 4 7.06 27.48 5.58
N TYR A 5 6.93 27.11 6.85
CA TYR A 5 6.89 25.71 7.27
C TYR A 5 5.44 25.23 7.19
N ILE A 6 5.16 24.29 6.30
CA ILE A 6 3.84 23.65 6.19
C ILE A 6 3.74 22.60 7.29
N ASP A 7 3.16 22.96 8.43
CA ASP A 7 3.07 22.12 9.63
C ASP A 7 1.86 21.14 9.62
N ASN A 8 1.26 20.92 8.44
CA ASN A 8 0.03 20.14 8.28
C ASN A 8 0.22 18.87 7.43
N VAL A 9 1.31 18.13 7.65
CA VAL A 9 1.42 16.76 7.13
C VAL A 9 0.75 15.84 8.15
N GLY A 10 -0.58 15.73 8.08
CA GLY A 10 -1.36 14.89 8.99
C GLY A 10 -0.74 13.49 9.12
N ASN A 11 -0.71 12.95 10.34
CA ASN A 11 -0.16 11.63 10.63
C ASN A 11 -0.94 10.55 9.88
N VAL A 12 -0.50 10.18 8.68
CA VAL A 12 -0.99 8.99 7.98
C VAL A 12 -0.39 7.80 8.70
N LYS A 13 -1.17 7.13 9.56
CA LYS A 13 -0.78 5.84 10.13
C LYS A 13 -0.64 4.83 8.98
N MET A 14 0.58 4.62 8.52
CA MET A 14 0.88 3.60 7.54
C MET A 14 1.13 2.27 8.27
N HIS A 15 0.27 1.29 8.04
CA HIS A 15 0.55 -0.08 8.47
C HIS A 15 1.75 -0.66 7.71
N SER A 16 2.39 -1.67 8.30
CA SER A 16 3.54 -2.35 7.69
C SER A 16 3.14 -3.15 6.44
N VAL A 17 4.12 -3.47 5.59
CA VAL A 17 3.92 -4.37 4.44
C VAL A 17 3.34 -5.71 4.91
N ALA A 18 3.89 -6.29 5.99
CA ALA A 18 3.42 -7.56 6.56
C ALA A 18 1.94 -7.52 6.98
N TYR A 19 1.47 -6.39 7.54
CA TYR A 19 0.07 -6.22 7.89
C TYR A 19 -0.82 -6.29 6.63
N TYR A 20 -0.47 -5.54 5.59
CA TYR A 20 -1.25 -5.54 4.35
C TYR A 20 -1.19 -6.88 3.61
N LYS A 21 -0.05 -7.59 3.62
CA LYS A 21 0.03 -8.95 3.05
C LYS A 21 -0.94 -9.90 3.75
N ASN A 22 -0.97 -9.89 5.08
CA ASN A 22 -1.91 -10.71 5.85
C ASN A 22 -3.38 -10.33 5.55
N LEU A 23 -3.67 -9.04 5.37
CA LEU A 23 -5.02 -8.58 5.02
C LEU A 23 -5.43 -9.04 3.61
N PHE A 24 -4.60 -8.77 2.60
CA PHE A 24 -4.89 -9.10 1.21
C PHE A 24 -5.00 -10.61 1.00
N GLY A 25 -4.09 -11.41 1.59
CA GLY A 25 -4.16 -12.86 1.50
C GLY A 25 -5.42 -13.49 2.10
N LYS A 26 -6.15 -12.76 2.96
CA LYS A 26 -7.42 -13.21 3.54
C LYS A 26 -8.65 -12.75 2.78
N VAL A 27 -8.57 -11.58 2.15
CA VAL A 27 -9.75 -10.85 1.67
C VAL A 27 -9.82 -10.82 0.14
N TRP A 28 -8.68 -10.88 -0.54
CA TRP A 28 -8.59 -10.69 -1.99
C TRP A 28 -8.20 -11.98 -2.72
N PRO A 29 -8.99 -12.39 -3.74
CA PRO A 29 -8.50 -13.29 -4.78
C PRO A 29 -7.28 -12.69 -5.49
N ILE A 30 -6.33 -13.53 -5.91
CA ILE A 30 -5.08 -13.04 -6.53
C ILE A 30 -5.34 -12.31 -7.85
N ASP A 31 -6.25 -12.81 -8.69
CA ASP A 31 -6.59 -12.17 -9.97
C ASP A 31 -7.15 -10.75 -9.76
N GLU A 32 -7.95 -10.55 -8.72
CA GLU A 32 -8.49 -9.24 -8.37
C GLU A 32 -7.42 -8.34 -7.72
N LEU A 33 -6.52 -8.92 -6.92
CA LEU A 33 -5.40 -8.20 -6.34
C LEU A 33 -4.48 -7.62 -7.43
N GLU A 34 -4.20 -8.40 -8.48
CA GLU A 34 -3.35 -8.00 -9.61
C GLU A 34 -4.06 -7.02 -10.55
N ASN A 35 -5.28 -7.34 -10.98
CA ASN A 35 -5.93 -6.60 -12.06
C ASN A 35 -6.76 -5.41 -11.58
N ILE A 36 -7.23 -5.43 -10.32
CA ILE A 36 -8.11 -4.38 -9.77
C ILE A 36 -7.37 -3.55 -8.73
N LEU A 37 -6.83 -4.17 -7.68
CA LEU A 37 -6.29 -3.41 -6.55
C LEU A 37 -4.93 -2.77 -6.87
N LEU A 38 -3.96 -3.56 -7.36
CA LEU A 38 -2.58 -3.12 -7.57
C LEU A 38 -2.46 -1.85 -8.44
N PRO A 39 -3.18 -1.69 -9.57
CA PRO A 39 -3.09 -0.50 -10.42
C PRO A 39 -3.57 0.80 -9.75
N GLN A 40 -4.39 0.69 -8.70
CA GLN A 40 -4.92 1.83 -7.97
C GLN A 40 -3.96 2.32 -6.87
N LEU A 41 -2.97 1.50 -6.50
CA LEU A 41 -2.06 1.78 -5.41
C LEU A 41 -0.85 2.60 -5.89
N LYS A 42 -0.37 3.49 -5.02
CA LYS A 42 0.87 4.23 -5.29
C LYS A 42 2.07 3.32 -5.06
N GLU A 43 3.02 3.30 -6.00
CA GLU A 43 4.19 2.41 -5.95
C GLU A 43 5.01 2.55 -4.67
N TRP A 44 5.10 3.75 -4.12
CA TRP A 44 5.83 4.03 -2.88
C TRP A 44 5.11 3.52 -1.62
N SER A 45 3.83 3.15 -1.70
CA SER A 45 3.02 2.74 -0.56
C SER A 45 3.33 1.31 -0.09
N ASN A 46 3.16 1.07 1.21
CA ASN A 46 3.28 -0.29 1.76
C ASN A 46 2.21 -1.25 1.24
N MET A 47 1.04 -0.72 0.85
CA MET A 47 -0.02 -1.51 0.20
C MET A 47 0.45 -2.04 -1.16
N TYR A 48 1.05 -1.20 -2.00
CA TYR A 48 1.55 -1.62 -3.32
C TYR A 48 2.60 -2.73 -3.18
N LYS A 49 3.57 -2.53 -2.29
CA LYS A 49 4.62 -3.54 -2.02
C LYS A 49 4.02 -4.85 -1.55
N ALA A 50 3.06 -4.81 -0.62
CA ALA A 50 2.37 -6.00 -0.12
C ALA A 50 1.62 -6.76 -1.21
N ALA A 51 0.84 -6.06 -2.04
CA ALA A 51 0.11 -6.66 -3.15
C ALA A 51 1.06 -7.32 -4.16
N LYS A 52 2.13 -6.61 -4.54
CA LYS A 52 3.14 -7.11 -5.48
C LYS A 52 3.90 -8.33 -4.97
N GLU A 53 4.28 -8.33 -3.69
CA GLU A 53 4.92 -9.49 -3.06
C GLU A 53 4.00 -10.72 -3.05
N LEU A 54 2.71 -10.55 -2.72
CA LEU A 54 1.75 -11.66 -2.72
C LEU A 54 1.50 -12.25 -4.10
N ILE A 55 1.43 -11.41 -5.14
CA ILE A 55 1.25 -11.87 -6.52
C ILE A 55 2.47 -12.69 -6.96
N ASN A 56 3.69 -12.22 -6.64
CA ASN A 56 4.93 -12.89 -7.00
C ASN A 56 5.22 -14.19 -6.22
N GLU A 57 4.58 -14.38 -5.06
CA GLU A 57 4.72 -15.57 -4.21
C GLU A 57 3.89 -16.77 -4.69
N LYS A 58 2.97 -16.56 -5.65
CA LYS A 58 2.14 -17.61 -6.25
C LYS A 58 2.62 -17.98 -7.65
#